data_AF-A0A529MDC1-F1
#
_entry.id   AF-A0A529MDC1-F1
#
_cell.length_a   1.000
_cell.length_b   1.000
_cell.length_c   1.000
_cell.angle_alpha   90.00
_cell.angle_beta   90.00
_cell.angle_gamma   90.00
#
_symmetry.space_group_name_H-M   'P 1'
#
loop_
_entity.id
_entity.type
_entity.pdbx_description
1 polymer ?
#
loop_
_entity_poly.entity_id
_entity_poly.type
_entity_poly.pdbx_seq_one_letter_code
_entity_poly.pdbx_strand_id
1 'polypeptide(L)' 'NESAYANKEFDELLDKALATPDAAARKEIMAKIETNLRDSGIIIQPYWRSVYRTYRKGVQGCEQHQALEQHFEKVWLES' A
#
# COMPACT_ATOMS: atom_id res chain seq x y z
N ASN A 1 15.57 0.47 -2.09
CA ASN A 1 16.00 1.33 -0.96
C ASN A 1 16.87 2.44 -1.51
N GLU A 2 16.21 3.50 -1.94
CA GLU A 2 16.74 4.65 -2.67
C GLU A 2 17.30 5.70 -1.71
N SER A 3 16.87 5.67 -0.44
CA SER A 3 17.34 6.58 0.60
C SER A 3 18.56 6.06 1.37
N ALA A 4 19.01 4.84 1.05
CA ALA A 4 20.08 4.12 1.76
C ALA A 4 19.84 4.03 3.28
N TYR A 5 18.58 4.07 3.72
CA TYR A 5 18.22 4.00 5.13
C TYR A 5 18.59 2.63 5.71
N ALA A 6 19.39 2.61 6.78
CA ALA A 6 19.76 1.40 7.51
C ALA A 6 19.58 1.67 9.01
N ASN A 7 18.56 1.05 9.60
CA ASN A 7 18.22 1.22 11.01
C ASN A 7 17.79 -0.12 11.60
N LYS A 8 18.54 -0.58 12.59
CA LYS A 8 18.34 -1.90 13.21
C LYS A 8 16.95 -2.08 13.82
N GLU A 9 16.43 -1.04 14.49
CA GLU A 9 15.10 -1.10 15.10
C GLU A 9 14.01 -1.21 14.04
N PHE A 10 14.15 -0.46 12.94
CA PHE A 10 13.24 -0.56 11.80
C PHE A 10 13.21 -1.98 11.22
N ASP A 11 14.38 -2.57 10.99
CA ASP A 11 14.51 -3.92 10.44
C ASP A 11 13.90 -4.97 11.38
N GLU A 12 14.17 -4.89 12.69
CA GLU A 12 13.58 -5.80 13.69
C GLU A 12 12.04 -5.70 13.76
N LEU A 13 11.50 -4.49 13.62
CA LEU A 13 10.05 -4.29 13.55
C LEU A 13 9.46 -4.87 12.27
N LEU A 14 10.14 -4.72 11.14
CA LEU A 14 9.72 -5.26 9.85
C LEU A 14 9.68 -6.80 9.89
N ASP A 15 10.72 -7.44 10.40
CA ASP A 15 10.78 -8.89 10.57
C ASP A 15 9.63 -9.39 11.45
N LYS A 16 9.38 -8.69 12.56
CA LYS A 16 8.26 -9.01 13.46
C LYS A 16 6.91 -8.88 12.76
N ALA A 17 6.72 -7.84 11.94
CA ALA A 17 5.48 -7.64 11.19
C ALA A 17 5.26 -8.78 10.18
N LEU A 18 6.31 -9.18 9.45
CA LEU A 18 6.27 -10.29 8.50
C LEU A 18 5.93 -11.63 9.18
N ALA A 19 6.43 -11.85 10.40
CA ALA A 19 6.14 -13.04 11.19
C ALA A 19 4.75 -13.02 11.87
N THR A 20 3.99 -11.91 11.79
CA THR A 20 2.68 -11.76 12.45
C THR A 20 1.54 -11.97 11.45
N PRO A 21 0.87 -13.14 11.42
CA PRO A 21 -0.20 -13.41 10.45
C PRO A 21 -1.50 -12.66 10.76
N ASP A 22 -1.82 -12.45 12.05
CA ASP A 22 -3.00 -11.71 12.46
C ASP A 22 -2.93 -10.24 12.02
N ALA A 23 -3.94 -9.81 11.26
CA ALA A 23 -3.95 -8.49 10.64
C ALA A 23 -4.09 -7.36 11.68
N ALA A 24 -4.87 -7.58 12.73
CA ALA A 24 -5.08 -6.58 13.78
C ALA A 24 -3.79 -6.36 14.59
N ALA A 25 -3.12 -7.43 15.01
CA ALA A 25 -1.84 -7.36 15.69
C ALA A 25 -0.74 -6.77 14.79
N ARG A 26 -0.68 -7.15 13.50
CA ARG A 26 0.30 -6.61 12.56
C ARG A 26 0.12 -5.11 12.32
N LYS A 27 -1.12 -4.61 12.33
CA LYS A 27 -1.43 -3.19 12.17
C LYS A 27 -0.76 -2.32 13.25
N GLU A 28 -0.74 -2.77 14.50
CA GLU A 28 -0.09 -2.05 15.60
C GLU A 28 1.44 -2.00 15.43
N ILE A 29 2.05 -3.01 14.81
CA ILE A 29 3.48 -3.03 14.49
C ILE A 29 3.76 -2.08 13.32
N MET A 30 2.93 -2.11 12.27
CA MET A 30 3.06 -1.20 11.12
C MET A 30 3.01 0.27 11.52
N ALA A 31 2.15 0.63 12.48
CA ALA A 31 2.11 2.00 13.01
C ALA A 31 3.47 2.47 13.58
N LYS A 32 4.22 1.57 14.23
CA LYS A 32 5.56 1.87 14.75
C LYS A 32 6.60 2.01 13.63
N ILE A 33 6.55 1.12 12.65
CA ILE A 33 7.41 1.16 11.45
C ILE A 33 7.24 2.49 10.71
N GLU A 34 5.99 2.89 10.46
CA GLU A 34 5.68 4.15 9.78
C GLU A 34 6.08 5.38 10.60
N THR A 35 5.95 5.31 11.92
CA THR A 35 6.39 6.39 12.82
C THR A 35 7.91 6.53 12.80
N ASN A 36 8.65 5.42 12.85
CA ASN A 36 10.12 5.43 12.72
C ASN A 36 10.56 6.09 11.40
N LEU A 37 9.93 5.74 10.26
CA LEU A 37 10.23 6.39 8.98
C LEU A 37 9.92 7.89 9.00
N ARG A 38 8.79 8.29 9.56
CA ARG A 38 8.40 9.70 9.68
C ARG A 38 9.39 10.50 10.51
N ASP A 39 9.75 9.98 11.68
CA ASP A 39 10.62 10.66 12.65
C ASP A 39 12.07 10.71 12.17
N SER A 40 12.50 9.71 11.38
CA SER A 40 13.84 9.70 10.77
C SER A 40 14.06 10.83 9.75
N GLY A 41 12.98 11.36 9.15
CA GLY A 41 13.06 12.35 8.07
C GLY A 41 13.75 11.84 6.80
N ILE A 42 14.01 10.54 6.69
CA ILE A 42 14.81 9.96 5.61
C ILE A 42 14.09 9.96 4.25
N ILE A 43 12.75 10.01 4.29
CA ILE A 43 11.89 10.26 3.15
C ILE A 43 10.86 11.33 3.52
N ILE A 44 10.43 12.11 2.53
CA ILE A 44 9.29 13.01 2.67
C ILE A 44 8.11 12.36 1.94
N GLN A 45 7.03 12.03 2.65
CA GLN A 45 5.77 11.52 2.08
C GLN A 45 4.74 12.65 2.03
N PRO A 46 4.66 13.43 0.94
CA PRO A 46 3.86 14.66 0.91
C PRO A 46 2.35 14.41 0.78
N TYR A 47 1.94 13.30 0.16
CA TYR A 47 0.54 12.96 -0.04
C TYR A 47 0.35 11.47 -0.36
N TRP A 48 -0.88 11.01 -0.24
CA TRP A 48 -1.33 9.74 -0.82
C TRP A 48 -2.03 10.04 -2.14
N ARG A 49 -1.58 9.41 -3.22
CA ARG A 49 -2.12 9.67 -4.55
C ARG A 49 -3.46 8.95 -4.72
N SER A 50 -4.50 9.68 -5.10
CA SER A 50 -5.73 9.09 -5.63
C SER A 50 -5.48 8.43 -6.98
N VAL A 51 -6.01 7.22 -7.16
CA VAL A 51 -5.93 6.49 -8.42
C VAL A 51 -7.28 6.55 -9.13
N TYR A 52 -7.26 6.78 -10.43
CA TYR A 52 -8.46 6.91 -11.25
C TYR A 52 -8.35 6.07 -12.51
N ARG A 53 -9.48 5.49 -12.92
CA ARG A 53 -9.63 4.79 -14.19
C ARG A 53 -10.75 5.44 -15.00
N THR A 54 -10.52 5.60 -16.29
CA THR A 54 -11.56 6.03 -17.24
C THR A 54 -11.89 4.85 -18.15
N TYR A 55 -13.19 4.64 -18.37
CA TYR A 55 -13.70 3.63 -19.30
C TYR A 55 -14.96 4.16 -20.01
N ARG A 56 -15.28 3.56 -21.16
CA ARG A 56 -16.44 3.96 -21.98
C ARG A 56 -17.74 3.68 -21.22
N LYS A 57 -18.77 4.51 -21.44
CA LYS A 57 -20.15 4.21 -21.02
C LYS A 57 -20.58 2.82 -21.53
N GLY A 58 -21.23 2.04 -20.67
CA GLY A 58 -21.63 0.66 -20.95
C GLY A 58 -20.58 -0.39 -20.60
N VAL A 59 -19.37 0.00 -20.17
CA VAL A 59 -18.40 -0.92 -19.54
C VAL A 59 -18.64 -0.92 -18.03
N GLN A 60 -18.89 -2.09 -17.47
CA GLN A 60 -19.21 -2.27 -16.05
C GLN A 60 -18.19 -3.19 -15.38
N GLY A 61 -18.02 -3.07 -14.06
CA GLY A 61 -17.05 -3.87 -13.29
C GLY A 61 -15.57 -3.49 -13.49
N CYS A 62 -15.29 -2.42 -14.24
CA CYS A 62 -13.93 -1.94 -14.54
C CYS A 62 -13.44 -0.93 -13.49
N GLU A 63 -13.41 -1.35 -12.23
CA GLU A 63 -12.98 -0.54 -11.08
C GLU A 63 -11.48 -0.21 -11.13
N GLN A 64 -11.06 0.84 -10.40
CA GLN A 64 -9.64 1.13 -10.18
C GLN A 64 -9.13 0.39 -8.94
N HIS A 65 -8.39 -0.69 -9.13
CA HIS A 65 -7.75 -1.40 -8.01
C HIS A 65 -6.64 -0.55 -7.38
N GLN A 66 -6.52 -0.55 -6.05
CA GLN A 66 -5.51 0.24 -5.32
C GLN A 66 -4.06 -0.12 -5.69
N ALA A 67 -3.81 -1.37 -6.10
CA ALA A 67 -2.51 -1.84 -6.57
C ALA A 67 -2.28 -1.64 -8.09
N LEU A 68 -3.16 -0.88 -8.77
CA LEU A 68 -3.14 -0.65 -10.22
C LEU A 68 -3.34 -1.92 -11.08
N GLU A 69 -3.79 -3.01 -10.47
CA GLU A 69 -4.15 -4.25 -11.16
C GLU A 69 -5.40 -4.08 -12.05
N GLN A 70 -5.51 -4.96 -13.05
CA GLN A 70 -6.59 -4.96 -14.03
C GLN A 70 -7.35 -6.29 -13.93
N HIS A 71 -8.53 -6.25 -13.33
CA HIS A 71 -9.40 -7.42 -13.12
C HIS A 71 -10.45 -7.55 -14.23
N PHE A 72 -10.01 -7.84 -15.45
CA PHE A 72 -10.91 -7.93 -16.61
C PHE A 72 -11.88 -9.12 -16.55
N GLU A 73 -11.60 -10.13 -15.73
CA GLU A 73 -12.52 -11.22 -15.44
C GLU A 73 -13.83 -10.76 -14.77
N LYS A 74 -13.84 -9.55 -14.20
CA LYS A 74 -15.02 -8.93 -13.58
C LYS A 74 -15.73 -7.95 -14.52
N VAL A 75 -15.16 -7.68 -15.69
CA VAL A 75 -15.65 -6.65 -16.61
C VAL A 75 -16.68 -7.24 -17.56
N TRP A 76 -17.75 -6.50 -17.78
CA TRP A 76 -18.81 -6.87 -18.72
C TRP A 76 -19.36 -5.64 -19.47
N LEU A 77 -20.07 -5.89 -20.57
CA LEU A 77 -20.69 -4.86 -21.40
C LEU A 77 -22.21 -4.86 -21.21
N GLU A 78 -22.77 -3.68 -20.97
CA GLU A 78 -24.21 -3.45 -20.97
C GLU A 78 -24.80 -3.73 -22.36
N SER A 79 -25.85 -4.55 -22.40
CA SER A 79 -26.56 -4.97 -23.62
C SER A 79 -27.40 -3.85 -24.23
#